data_AF-A0A6P7FVZ2-F1
#
_entry.id   AF-A0A6P7FVZ2-F1
#
_cell.length_a   1.000
_cell.length_b   1.000
_cell.length_c   1.000
_cell.angle_alpha   90.00
_cell.angle_beta   90.00
_cell.angle_gamma   90.00
#
_symmetry.space_group_name_H-M   'P 1'
#
loop_
_entity.id
_entity.type
_entity.pdbx_description
1 polymer ?
#
loop_
_entity_poly.entity_id
_entity_poly.type
_entity_poly.pdbx_seq_one_letter_code
_entity_poly.pdbx_strand_id
1 'polypeptide(L)'
;MKSSCYCGILKQPGKAIFYLFTIMILIVKESHEHGRCNHNCFGPVTRLKIYNELSHGYLHVNGSNVVTTDESDGILYKISSGRNFYLYDMRAEKFICWRSRRPRATRELRNKARHRMHSPLIARNFSNPKCRFQDLVAEGGVGYVNLAPAFNRSLLMKFNSRGRFVTQECTPSTKEVRKRHLCAKQTNFLIDDGDACECREAERHFCRAKFAKMKEFRSVCKTSNRINGL
;
A
#
# COMPACT_ATOMS: atom_id res chain seq x y z
N MET A 1 -76.23 23.45 -20.86
CA MET A 1 -76.54 22.13 -20.25
C MET A 1 -75.37 21.74 -19.36
N LYS A 2 -75.66 21.39 -18.10
CA LYS A 2 -74.70 20.93 -17.10
C LYS A 2 -74.28 19.49 -17.41
N SER A 3 -72.99 19.17 -17.30
CA SER A 3 -72.54 17.81 -17.01
C SER A 3 -71.47 17.87 -15.91
N SER A 4 -71.82 17.23 -14.81
CA SER A 4 -71.02 17.00 -13.61
C SER A 4 -70.20 15.72 -13.81
N CYS A 5 -68.92 15.70 -13.46
CA CYS A 5 -68.17 14.47 -13.29
C CYS A 5 -67.59 14.40 -11.87
N TYR A 6 -67.88 13.28 -11.23
CA TYR A 6 -67.68 12.97 -9.82
C TYR A 6 -66.20 12.89 -9.42
N CYS A 7 -65.88 13.51 -8.28
CA CYS A 7 -64.62 13.34 -7.58
C CYS A 7 -64.66 12.04 -6.76
N GLY A 8 -64.03 10.98 -7.28
CA GLY A 8 -63.78 9.75 -6.52
C GLY A 8 -62.50 9.89 -5.70
N ILE A 9 -62.66 10.06 -4.38
CA ILE A 9 -61.55 10.09 -3.42
C ILE A 9 -60.95 8.69 -3.33
N LEU A 10 -59.82 8.45 -4.01
CA LEU A 10 -58.96 7.31 -3.72
C LEU A 10 -58.27 7.57 -2.37
N LYS A 11 -58.71 6.86 -1.33
CA LYS A 11 -58.00 6.71 -0.05
C LYS A 11 -56.57 6.24 -0.35
N GLN A 12 -55.59 7.13 -0.16
CA GLN A 12 -54.17 6.80 -0.32
C GLN A 12 -53.79 5.65 0.62
N PRO A 13 -53.09 4.59 0.14
CA PRO A 13 -52.61 3.50 0.97
C PRO A 13 -51.33 3.92 1.72
N GLY A 14 -51.41 4.96 2.55
CA GLY A 14 -50.26 5.56 3.23
C GLY A 14 -49.53 4.57 4.14
N LYS A 15 -50.25 3.60 4.72
CA LYS A 15 -49.65 2.60 5.62
C LYS A 15 -48.77 1.60 4.86
N ALA A 16 -49.21 1.08 3.72
CA ALA A 16 -48.44 0.10 2.94
C ALA A 16 -47.15 0.72 2.36
N ILE A 17 -47.22 1.99 1.93
CA ILE A 17 -46.05 2.74 1.46
C ILE A 17 -45.07 2.99 2.61
N PHE A 18 -45.55 3.29 3.82
CA PHE A 18 -44.70 3.49 5.00
C PHE A 18 -44.01 2.20 5.45
N TYR A 19 -44.69 1.04 5.38
CA TYR A 19 -44.08 -0.27 5.64
C TYR A 19 -43.02 -0.63 4.59
N LEU A 20 -43.28 -0.34 3.32
CA LEU A 20 -42.27 -0.55 2.26
C LEU A 20 -41.07 0.38 2.44
N PHE A 21 -41.28 1.65 2.82
CA PHE A 21 -40.19 2.58 3.13
C PHE A 21 -39.36 2.15 4.35
N THR A 22 -40.00 1.66 5.41
CA THR A 22 -39.29 1.17 6.60
C THR A 22 -38.53 -0.13 6.35
N ILE A 23 -39.10 -1.06 5.55
CA ILE A 23 -38.40 -2.27 5.11
C ILE A 23 -37.23 -1.91 4.19
N MET A 24 -37.38 -0.99 3.23
CA MET A 24 -36.28 -0.45 2.43
C MET A 24 -35.18 0.17 3.27
N ILE A 25 -35.53 0.99 4.28
CA ILE A 25 -34.53 1.62 5.18
C ILE A 25 -33.83 0.57 6.06
N LEU A 26 -34.54 -0.48 6.50
CA LEU A 26 -33.95 -1.58 7.28
C LEU A 26 -33.04 -2.46 6.41
N ILE A 27 -33.45 -2.80 5.19
CA ILE A 27 -32.62 -3.55 4.23
C ILE A 27 -31.38 -2.73 3.83
N VAL A 28 -31.50 -1.42 3.63
CA VAL A 28 -30.37 -0.52 3.34
C VAL A 28 -29.42 -0.40 4.55
N LYS A 29 -29.93 -0.51 5.79
CA LYS A 29 -29.09 -0.57 6.99
C LYS A 29 -28.35 -1.90 7.13
N GLU A 30 -28.98 -3.03 6.81
CA GLU A 30 -28.32 -4.35 6.88
C GLU A 30 -27.33 -4.60 5.72
N SER A 31 -27.53 -3.99 4.55
CA SER A 31 -26.64 -4.18 3.39
C SER A 31 -25.42 -3.25 3.35
N HIS A 32 -25.17 -2.44 4.39
CA HIS A 32 -24.08 -1.45 4.42
C HIS A 32 -23.05 -1.64 5.55
N GLU A 33 -22.88 -2.86 6.08
CA GLU A 33 -21.78 -3.19 6.99
C GLU A 33 -20.76 -4.20 6.41
N HIS A 34 -20.46 -4.08 5.12
CA HIS A 34 -19.11 -4.40 4.66
C HIS A 34 -18.32 -3.10 4.53
N GLY A 35 -18.22 -2.41 5.67
CA GLY A 35 -17.46 -1.19 5.81
C GLY A 35 -15.99 -1.52 5.61
N ARG A 36 -15.39 -1.02 4.52
CA ARG A 36 -13.94 -0.95 4.38
C ARG A 36 -13.36 -0.38 5.68
N CYS A 37 -12.51 -1.14 6.33
CA CYS A 37 -11.86 -0.70 7.55
C CYS A 37 -10.80 0.36 7.20
N ASN A 38 -11.20 1.62 7.14
CA ASN A 38 -10.29 2.76 6.94
C ASN A 38 -9.44 3.08 8.20
N HIS A 39 -9.30 2.12 9.12
CA HIS A 39 -8.63 2.31 10.41
C HIS A 39 -7.33 1.51 10.47
N ASN A 40 -6.37 2.03 11.25
CA ASN A 40 -5.17 1.30 11.56
C ASN A 40 -5.54 0.00 12.30
N CYS A 41 -4.96 -1.11 11.87
CA CYS A 41 -5.25 -2.42 12.42
C CYS A 41 -4.54 -2.68 13.77
N PHE A 42 -3.44 -1.97 14.04
CA PHE A 42 -2.71 -1.96 15.32
C PHE A 42 -1.83 -0.70 15.40
N GLY A 43 -2.03 0.18 16.40
CA GLY A 43 -1.21 1.38 16.55
C GLY A 43 -1.13 2.22 15.26
N PRO A 44 0.06 2.49 14.69
CA PRO A 44 0.23 3.18 13.41
C PRO A 44 0.29 2.24 12.19
N VAL A 45 -0.10 0.97 12.33
CA VAL A 45 0.01 -0.07 11.30
C VAL A 45 -1.29 -0.21 10.52
N THR A 46 -1.18 -0.26 9.21
CA THR A 46 -2.25 -0.60 8.27
C THR A 46 -1.80 -1.76 7.39
N ARG A 47 -2.70 -2.70 7.10
CA ARG A 47 -2.46 -3.80 6.16
C ARG A 47 -2.92 -3.37 4.77
N LEU A 48 -2.10 -3.59 3.75
CA LEU A 48 -2.42 -3.20 2.39
C LEU A 48 -1.76 -4.09 1.34
N LYS A 49 -2.16 -3.92 0.09
CA LYS A 49 -1.46 -4.43 -1.08
C LYS A 49 -1.08 -3.27 -2.00
N ILE A 50 0.07 -3.37 -2.65
CA ILE A 50 0.56 -2.36 -3.59
C ILE A 50 0.67 -3.01 -4.96
N TYR A 51 -0.27 -2.68 -5.84
CA TYR A 51 -0.32 -3.22 -7.20
C TYR A 51 0.48 -2.34 -8.16
N ASN A 52 1.33 -2.95 -8.97
CA ASN A 52 2.07 -2.28 -10.04
C ASN A 52 1.42 -2.56 -11.39
N GLU A 53 0.95 -1.49 -12.05
CA GLU A 53 0.23 -1.64 -13.32
C GLU A 53 1.10 -2.21 -14.45
N LEU A 54 2.39 -1.89 -14.48
CA LEU A 54 3.26 -2.27 -15.59
C LEU A 54 3.63 -3.76 -15.57
N SER A 55 3.81 -4.34 -14.38
CA SER A 55 4.11 -5.76 -14.22
C SER A 55 2.88 -6.63 -13.98
N HIS A 56 1.72 -6.02 -13.75
CA HIS A 56 0.49 -6.71 -13.35
C HIS A 56 0.66 -7.55 -12.08
N GLY A 57 1.49 -7.09 -11.14
CA GLY A 57 1.83 -7.84 -9.94
C GLY A 57 1.82 -7.00 -8.67
N TYR A 58 1.77 -7.67 -7.53
CA TYR A 58 1.81 -7.05 -6.21
C TYR A 58 3.22 -7.01 -5.64
N LEU A 59 3.54 -5.88 -5.01
CA LEU A 59 4.82 -5.64 -4.35
C LEU A 59 5.00 -6.61 -3.18
N HIS A 60 6.11 -7.34 -3.19
CA HIS A 60 6.52 -8.19 -2.07
C HIS A 60 8.04 -8.35 -2.05
N VAL A 61 8.54 -9.05 -1.04
CA VAL A 61 9.96 -9.35 -0.86
C VAL A 61 10.24 -10.80 -1.25
N ASN A 62 11.16 -11.00 -2.19
CA ASN A 62 11.68 -12.31 -2.55
C ASN A 62 13.18 -12.38 -2.17
N GLY A 63 13.48 -13.12 -1.10
CA GLY A 63 14.82 -13.20 -0.54
C GLY A 63 15.30 -11.85 -0.02
N SER A 64 16.27 -11.23 -0.70
CA SER A 64 16.76 -9.87 -0.38
C SER A 64 16.30 -8.81 -1.39
N ASN A 65 15.57 -9.25 -2.42
CA ASN A 65 15.09 -8.40 -3.49
C ASN A 65 13.65 -7.98 -3.23
N VAL A 66 13.30 -6.83 -3.77
CA VAL A 66 11.93 -6.32 -3.77
C VAL A 66 11.47 -6.42 -5.21
N VAL A 67 10.33 -7.06 -5.42
CA VAL A 67 9.80 -7.44 -6.74
C VAL A 67 8.30 -7.26 -6.75
N THR A 68 7.71 -7.36 -7.94
CA THR A 68 6.25 -7.43 -8.11
C THR A 68 5.91 -8.71 -8.88
N THR A 69 5.01 -9.53 -8.37
CA THR A 69 4.51 -10.73 -9.08
C THR A 69 3.03 -10.94 -8.79
N ASP A 70 2.37 -11.70 -9.64
CA ASP A 70 0.99 -12.18 -9.51
C ASP A 70 0.86 -13.38 -8.55
N GLU A 71 1.93 -14.15 -8.37
CA GLU A 71 1.95 -15.37 -7.54
C GLU A 71 1.90 -15.15 -6.02
N SER A 72 2.12 -13.93 -5.51
CA SER A 72 2.13 -13.66 -4.07
C SER A 72 0.81 -13.05 -3.59
N ASP A 73 0.43 -13.31 -2.34
CA ASP A 73 -0.71 -12.62 -1.71
C ASP A 73 -0.49 -11.10 -1.60
N GLY A 74 0.76 -10.64 -1.73
CA GLY A 74 1.14 -9.23 -1.92
C GLY A 74 0.91 -8.36 -0.68
N ILE A 75 0.74 -8.99 0.48
CA ILE A 75 0.35 -8.31 1.71
C ILE A 75 1.55 -7.64 2.35
N LEU A 76 1.43 -6.33 2.56
CA LEU A 76 2.40 -5.50 3.25
C LEU A 76 1.76 -4.80 4.45
N TYR A 77 2.59 -4.50 5.43
CA TYR A 77 2.27 -3.61 6.53
C TYR A 77 2.87 -2.23 6.27
N LYS A 78 2.00 -1.22 6.19
CA LYS A 78 2.37 0.20 6.18
C LYS A 78 2.41 0.69 7.62
N ILE A 79 3.56 1.20 8.04
CA ILE A 79 3.78 1.69 9.40
C ILE A 79 3.96 3.20 9.32
N SER A 80 2.96 3.94 9.77
CA SER A 80 2.95 5.41 9.73
C SER A 80 3.96 6.00 10.71
N SER A 81 4.75 6.97 10.25
CA SER A 81 5.75 7.71 11.05
C SER A 81 5.73 9.20 10.64
N GLY A 82 4.72 9.93 11.14
CA GLY A 82 4.51 11.33 10.77
C GLY A 82 4.13 11.46 9.30
N ARG A 83 4.85 12.30 8.54
CA ARG A 83 4.64 12.47 7.08
C ARG A 83 5.25 11.37 6.21
N ASN A 84 5.89 10.38 6.82
CA ASN A 84 6.54 9.27 6.12
C ASN A 84 5.99 7.94 6.65
N PHE A 85 6.30 6.86 5.96
CA PHE A 85 5.95 5.51 6.43
C PHE A 85 7.04 4.49 6.10
N TYR A 86 6.97 3.34 6.74
CA TYR A 86 7.75 2.15 6.37
C TYR A 86 6.84 1.14 5.67
N LEU A 87 7.43 0.31 4.81
CA LEU A 87 6.79 -0.86 4.25
C LEU A 87 7.48 -2.11 4.78
N TYR A 88 6.69 -3.03 5.30
CA TYR A 88 7.17 -4.27 5.89
C TYR A 88 6.42 -5.46 5.30
N ASP A 89 7.18 -6.42 4.77
CA ASP A 89 6.64 -7.70 4.32
C ASP A 89 6.69 -8.68 5.49
N MET A 90 5.51 -9.12 5.93
CA MET A 90 5.36 -10.02 7.07
C MET A 90 5.91 -11.42 6.79
N ARG A 91 5.63 -11.96 5.59
CA ARG A 91 6.07 -13.30 5.20
C ARG A 91 7.59 -13.38 5.11
N ALA A 92 8.22 -12.34 4.56
CA ALA A 92 9.67 -12.26 4.47
C ALA A 92 10.36 -11.74 5.74
N GLU A 93 9.58 -11.30 6.73
CA GLU A 93 10.00 -10.60 7.95
C GLU A 93 10.95 -9.39 7.70
N LYS A 94 10.73 -8.64 6.62
CA LYS A 94 11.67 -7.61 6.16
C LYS A 94 11.03 -6.28 5.83
N PHE A 95 11.74 -5.21 6.18
CA PHE A 95 11.50 -3.87 5.69
C PHE A 95 12.00 -3.70 4.27
N ILE A 96 11.20 -3.02 3.44
CA ILE A 96 11.63 -2.52 2.15
C ILE A 96 12.44 -1.24 2.39
N CYS A 97 13.63 -1.15 1.80
CA CYS A 97 14.55 -0.05 2.04
C CYS A 97 15.34 0.33 0.78
N TRP A 98 15.75 1.59 0.71
CA TRP A 98 16.73 2.01 -0.27
C TRP A 98 18.16 1.70 0.21
N ARG A 99 18.97 1.13 -0.68
CA ARG A 99 20.39 0.87 -0.44
C ARG A 99 21.13 2.20 -0.40
N SER A 100 21.98 2.38 0.61
CA SER A 100 22.94 3.48 0.59
C SER A 100 23.90 3.30 -0.59
N ARG A 101 24.08 4.34 -1.41
CA ARG A 101 25.26 4.38 -2.28
C ARG A 101 26.47 4.29 -1.35
N ARG A 102 27.38 3.33 -1.61
CA ARG A 102 28.66 3.30 -0.89
C ARG A 102 29.38 4.63 -1.15
N PRO A 103 30.14 5.18 -0.18
CA PRO A 103 31.04 6.30 -0.42
C PRO A 103 31.93 5.98 -1.63
N ARG A 104 32.28 7.02 -2.40
CA ARG A 104 32.96 6.97 -3.70
C ARG A 104 34.01 5.85 -3.73
N ALA A 105 33.67 4.73 -4.35
CA ALA A 105 34.70 3.82 -4.82
C ALA A 105 35.52 4.55 -5.91
N THR A 106 36.81 4.25 -6.00
CA THR A 106 37.73 4.80 -7.01
C THR A 106 37.13 4.68 -8.43
N ARG A 107 37.59 5.51 -9.37
CA ARG A 107 37.08 5.57 -10.75
C ARG A 107 37.03 4.18 -11.42
N GLU A 108 37.98 3.29 -11.11
CA GLU A 108 38.01 1.91 -11.58
C GLU A 108 36.94 1.00 -10.96
N LEU A 109 36.69 1.11 -9.65
CA LEU A 109 35.61 0.39 -8.99
C LEU A 109 34.23 0.88 -9.47
N ARG A 110 34.09 2.15 -9.87
CA ARG A 110 32.85 2.65 -10.53
C ARG A 110 32.60 1.98 -11.87
N ASN A 111 33.65 1.77 -12.67
CA ASN A 111 33.52 1.12 -13.98
C ASN A 111 33.20 -0.38 -13.85
N LYS A 112 33.83 -1.10 -12.90
CA LYS A 112 33.46 -2.50 -12.59
C LYS A 112 32.08 -2.63 -11.93
N ALA A 113 31.68 -1.69 -11.06
CA ALA A 113 30.37 -1.70 -10.40
C ALA A 113 29.21 -1.26 -11.31
N ARG A 114 29.48 -0.50 -12.38
CA ARG A 114 28.47 -0.12 -13.39
C ARG A 114 27.79 -1.33 -14.03
N HIS A 115 28.52 -2.44 -14.16
CA HIS A 115 28.02 -3.70 -14.69
C HIS A 115 27.37 -4.63 -13.63
N ARG A 116 27.46 -4.29 -12.34
CA ARG A 116 26.86 -5.04 -11.21
C ARG A 116 25.96 -4.14 -10.39
N MET A 117 25.02 -3.48 -11.04
CA MET A 117 24.04 -2.64 -10.35
C MET A 117 23.03 -3.55 -9.62
N HIS A 118 23.42 -4.03 -8.44
CA HIS A 118 22.48 -4.61 -7.49
C HIS A 118 21.36 -3.58 -7.25
N SER A 119 20.10 -4.02 -7.33
CA SER A 119 18.93 -3.16 -7.11
C SER A 119 19.15 -2.22 -5.93
N PRO A 120 18.97 -0.89 -6.09
CA PRO A 120 19.03 0.05 -4.98
C PRO A 120 17.80 -0.05 -4.09
N LEU A 121 16.78 -0.86 -4.43
CA LEU A 121 15.72 -1.25 -3.53
C LEU A 121 16.00 -2.67 -2.99
N ILE A 122 16.08 -2.79 -1.67
CA ILE A 122 16.52 -4.00 -0.95
C ILE A 122 15.60 -4.29 0.23
N ALA A 123 15.62 -5.53 0.69
CA ALA A 123 14.90 -5.95 1.89
C ALA A 123 15.86 -6.10 3.10
N ARG A 124 15.45 -5.65 4.29
CA ARG A 124 16.27 -5.69 5.52
C ARG A 124 15.46 -6.11 6.75
N ASN A 125 16.08 -6.84 7.66
CA ASN A 125 15.43 -7.27 8.91
C ASN A 125 15.33 -6.13 9.95
N PHE A 126 15.73 -4.90 9.63
CA PHE A 126 15.70 -3.75 10.54
C PHE A 126 15.32 -2.47 9.79
N SER A 127 14.62 -1.59 10.49
CA SER A 127 14.27 -0.26 9.98
C SER A 127 15.44 0.70 10.14
N ASN A 128 15.55 1.65 9.22
CA ASN A 128 16.47 2.78 9.30
C ASN A 128 15.91 3.94 8.46
N PRO A 129 16.52 5.14 8.46
CA PRO A 129 16.00 6.28 7.71
C PRO A 129 15.83 6.07 6.20
N LYS A 130 16.52 5.08 5.59
CA LYS A 130 16.41 4.72 4.16
C LYS A 130 15.24 3.77 3.87
N CYS A 131 14.59 3.24 4.90
CA CYS A 131 13.37 2.45 4.79
C CYS A 131 12.09 3.31 4.85
N ARG A 132 12.25 4.64 4.89
CA ARG A 132 11.12 5.58 4.95
C ARG A 132 10.73 6.04 3.56
N PHE A 133 9.43 6.03 3.30
CA PHE A 133 8.81 6.40 2.04
C PHE A 133 7.83 7.56 2.23
N GLN A 134 7.49 8.18 1.09
CA GLN A 134 6.44 9.17 0.93
C GLN A 134 5.59 8.79 -0.27
N ASP A 135 4.29 9.01 -0.13
CA ASP A 135 3.33 8.95 -1.22
C ASP A 135 3.38 10.29 -1.96
N LEU A 136 3.58 10.25 -3.27
CA LEU A 136 3.48 11.40 -4.15
C LEU A 136 2.27 11.19 -5.06
N VAL A 137 1.45 12.21 -5.21
CA VAL A 137 0.30 12.17 -6.13
C VAL A 137 0.81 11.91 -7.54
N ALA A 138 0.24 10.91 -8.22
CA ALA A 138 0.57 10.66 -9.61
C ALA A 138 -0.09 11.70 -10.52
N GLU A 139 0.66 12.19 -11.52
CA GLU A 139 0.08 13.06 -12.55
C GLU A 139 -0.93 12.26 -13.38
N GLY A 140 -2.17 12.75 -13.46
CA GLY A 140 -3.18 12.25 -14.40
C GLY A 140 -4.12 11.13 -13.92
N GLY A 141 -4.16 10.77 -12.63
CA GLY A 141 -5.08 9.75 -12.15
C GLY A 141 -5.51 9.89 -10.69
N VAL A 142 -6.82 9.88 -10.44
CA VAL A 142 -7.39 9.73 -9.09
C VAL A 142 -7.12 8.30 -8.61
N GLY A 143 -6.52 8.14 -7.44
CA GLY A 143 -6.28 6.82 -6.81
C GLY A 143 -4.90 6.20 -7.04
N TYR A 144 -4.03 6.83 -7.85
CA TYR A 144 -2.67 6.34 -8.08
C TYR A 144 -1.63 7.15 -7.31
N VAL A 145 -0.59 6.45 -6.82
CA VAL A 145 0.54 7.07 -6.13
C VAL A 145 1.88 6.70 -6.74
N ASN A 146 2.85 7.59 -6.58
CA ASN A 146 4.26 7.32 -6.78
C ASN A 146 4.93 7.17 -5.42
N LEU A 147 5.68 6.10 -5.23
CA LEU A 147 6.40 5.83 -3.99
C LEU A 147 7.84 6.33 -4.10
N ALA A 148 8.23 7.25 -3.22
CA ALA A 148 9.57 7.82 -3.18
C ALA A 148 10.23 7.64 -1.80
N PRO A 149 11.56 7.55 -1.69
CA PRO A 149 12.23 7.65 -0.40
C PRO A 149 12.02 9.03 0.22
N ALA A 150 11.84 9.05 1.54
CA ALA A 150 11.72 10.28 2.31
C ALA A 150 12.93 11.23 2.20
N PHE A 151 14.11 10.72 1.81
CA PHE A 151 15.33 11.52 1.67
C PHE A 151 15.56 12.08 0.25
N ASN A 152 14.81 11.63 -0.76
CA ASN A 152 14.94 12.11 -2.13
C ASN A 152 13.66 11.83 -2.92
N ARG A 153 12.80 12.84 -3.04
CA ARG A 153 11.50 12.75 -3.71
C ARG A 153 11.60 12.56 -5.23
N SER A 154 12.73 12.88 -5.85
CA SER A 154 12.96 12.67 -7.28
C SER A 154 13.29 11.22 -7.63
N LEU A 155 13.60 10.38 -6.64
CA LEU A 155 13.86 8.96 -6.85
C LEU A 155 12.56 8.18 -6.69
N LEU A 156 11.98 7.70 -7.77
CA LEU A 156 10.74 6.93 -7.71
C LEU A 156 11.01 5.42 -7.69
N MET A 157 10.19 4.69 -6.96
CA MET A 157 10.13 3.24 -7.04
C MET A 157 9.57 2.83 -8.40
N LYS A 158 10.30 2.02 -9.17
CA LYS A 158 9.90 1.60 -10.52
C LYS A 158 10.17 0.12 -10.73
N PHE A 159 9.23 -0.57 -11.37
CA PHE A 159 9.36 -1.97 -11.78
C PHE A 159 9.15 -2.07 -13.30
N ASN A 160 9.89 -2.96 -13.96
CA ASN A 160 9.65 -3.27 -15.36
C ASN A 160 8.47 -4.26 -15.51
N SER A 161 8.08 -4.58 -16.74
CA SER A 161 6.98 -5.52 -17.02
C SER A 161 7.22 -6.97 -16.57
N ARG A 162 8.45 -7.30 -16.14
CA ARG A 162 8.80 -8.60 -15.52
C ARG A 162 8.85 -8.52 -14.00
N GLY A 163 8.36 -7.42 -13.43
CA GLY A 163 8.29 -7.18 -12.01
C GLY A 163 9.63 -6.98 -11.31
N ARG A 164 10.70 -6.68 -12.06
CA ARG A 164 12.03 -6.40 -11.49
C ARG A 164 12.20 -4.91 -11.29
N PHE A 165 12.77 -4.53 -10.14
CA PHE A 165 13.10 -3.15 -9.84
C PHE A 165 14.10 -2.60 -10.86
N VAL A 166 13.87 -1.37 -11.33
CA VAL A 166 14.74 -0.67 -12.29
C VAL A 166 14.95 0.78 -11.89
N THR A 167 16.15 1.31 -12.14
CA THR A 167 16.46 2.74 -11.95
C THR A 167 16.36 3.56 -13.22
N GLN A 168 16.47 2.90 -14.37
CA GLN A 168 16.62 3.56 -15.66
C GLN A 168 15.27 3.93 -16.24
N GLU A 169 15.15 5.17 -16.71
CA GLU A 169 14.01 5.61 -17.52
C GLU A 169 14.15 5.15 -18.96
N CYS A 170 13.03 4.80 -19.59
CA CYS A 170 13.03 4.38 -20.97
C CYS A 170 13.25 5.57 -21.91
N THR A 171 14.43 5.63 -22.51
CA THR A 171 14.80 6.53 -23.61
C THR A 171 14.38 5.96 -24.98
N PRO A 172 14.30 6.76 -26.06
CA PRO A 172 14.03 6.26 -27.40
C PRO A 172 14.96 5.12 -27.84
N SER A 173 16.25 5.17 -27.50
CA SER A 173 17.25 4.13 -27.77
C SER A 173 17.05 2.82 -26.99
N THR A 174 16.29 2.85 -25.89
CA THR A 174 15.93 1.65 -25.09
C THR A 174 14.53 1.12 -25.39
N LYS A 175 13.78 1.78 -26.31
CA LYS A 175 12.46 1.31 -26.79
C LYS A 175 12.53 0.10 -27.71
N GLU A 176 13.73 -0.24 -28.23
CA GLU A 176 13.97 -1.52 -28.89
C GLU A 176 13.45 -2.66 -28.02
N VAL A 177 12.63 -3.55 -28.58
CA VAL A 177 11.92 -4.62 -27.85
C VAL A 177 12.87 -5.43 -26.96
N ARG A 178 14.11 -5.65 -27.42
CA ARG A 178 15.15 -6.40 -26.69
C ARG A 178 15.62 -5.71 -25.39
N LYS A 179 15.50 -4.39 -25.25
CA LYS A 179 16.03 -3.60 -24.10
C LYS A 179 14.96 -3.12 -23.12
N ARG A 180 13.67 -3.31 -23.41
CA ARG A 180 12.57 -2.86 -22.53
C ARG A 180 12.61 -3.44 -21.11
N HIS A 181 13.22 -4.60 -20.92
CA HIS A 181 13.39 -5.21 -19.60
C HIS A 181 14.42 -4.49 -18.71
N LEU A 182 15.17 -3.51 -19.22
CA LEU A 182 16.20 -2.78 -18.48
C LEU A 182 15.72 -1.43 -17.95
N CYS A 183 14.53 -0.98 -18.37
CA CYS A 183 13.99 0.33 -18.02
C CYS A 183 12.51 0.22 -17.63
N ALA A 184 11.99 1.27 -17.01
CA ALA A 184 10.55 1.46 -16.86
C ALA A 184 10.23 2.95 -17.05
N LYS A 185 9.06 3.23 -17.64
CA LYS A 185 8.44 4.55 -17.47
C LYS A 185 8.00 4.71 -16.01
N GLN A 186 7.68 5.93 -15.60
CA GLN A 186 7.08 6.18 -14.28
C GLN A 186 5.92 5.21 -14.06
N THR A 187 6.02 4.39 -13.01
CA THR A 187 5.01 3.40 -12.68
C THR A 187 4.14 3.93 -11.57
N ASN A 188 2.87 4.07 -11.87
CA ASN A 188 1.84 4.35 -10.89
C ASN A 188 1.56 3.07 -10.09
N PHE A 189 1.33 3.24 -8.79
CA PHE A 189 0.87 2.16 -7.92
C PHE A 189 -0.55 2.41 -7.49
N LEU A 190 -1.35 1.36 -7.51
CA LEU A 190 -2.65 1.33 -6.85
C LEU A 190 -2.44 0.77 -5.44
N ILE A 191 -2.84 1.54 -4.43
CA ILE A 191 -2.86 1.06 -3.04
C ILE A 191 -4.25 0.49 -2.78
N ASP A 192 -4.28 -0.79 -2.45
CA ASP A 192 -5.47 -1.49 -1.99
C ASP A 192 -5.34 -1.64 -0.46
N ASP A 193 -5.99 -0.72 0.26
CA ASP A 193 -6.10 -0.80 1.72
C ASP A 193 -7.02 -1.98 2.03
N GLY A 194 -6.44 -3.10 2.48
CA GLY A 194 -7.18 -4.35 2.63
C GLY A 194 -8.28 -4.25 3.68
N ASP A 195 -9.29 -5.13 3.58
CA ASP A 195 -10.47 -5.16 4.46
C ASP A 195 -10.19 -5.52 5.94
N ALA A 196 -8.93 -5.54 6.37
CA ALA A 196 -8.53 -6.11 7.64
C ALA A 196 -8.69 -5.13 8.81
N CYS A 197 -9.87 -5.14 9.42
CA CYS A 197 -10.05 -4.73 10.80
C CYS A 197 -9.21 -5.64 11.73
N GLU A 198 -8.55 -5.06 12.75
CA GLU A 198 -7.86 -5.79 13.84
C GLU A 198 -6.85 -6.89 13.42
N CYS A 199 -5.60 -6.50 13.14
CA CYS A 199 -4.54 -7.46 12.83
C CYS A 199 -3.80 -7.89 14.12
N ARG A 200 -4.37 -8.82 14.89
CA ARG A 200 -3.72 -9.38 16.12
C ARG A 200 -2.32 -9.96 15.87
N GLU A 201 -2.07 -10.46 14.67
CA GLU A 201 -0.73 -10.91 14.26
C GLU A 201 0.28 -9.76 14.19
N ALA A 202 -0.13 -8.57 13.75
CA ALA A 202 0.73 -7.39 13.66
C ALA A 202 1.13 -6.91 15.05
N GLU A 203 0.20 -6.87 16.00
CA GLU A 203 0.49 -6.54 17.40
C GLU A 203 1.54 -7.50 17.99
N ARG A 204 1.27 -8.81 17.93
CA ARG A 204 2.20 -9.83 18.43
C ARG A 204 3.57 -9.72 17.78
N HIS A 205 3.63 -9.41 16.50
CA HIS A 205 4.89 -9.30 15.76
C HIS A 205 5.68 -8.04 16.13
N PHE A 206 5.05 -6.87 16.04
CA PHE A 206 5.71 -5.58 16.25
C PHE A 206 5.98 -5.27 17.73
N CYS A 207 5.27 -5.92 18.65
CA CYS A 207 5.58 -5.84 20.09
C CYS A 207 6.66 -6.79 20.58
N ARG A 208 7.26 -7.61 19.70
CA ARG A 208 8.51 -8.32 20.04
C ARG A 208 9.61 -7.32 20.43
N ALA A 209 10.47 -7.71 21.37
CA ALA A 209 11.50 -6.85 21.98
C ALA A 209 12.37 -6.05 21.00
N LYS A 210 12.61 -6.58 19.78
CA LYS A 210 13.36 -5.90 18.72
C LYS A 210 12.61 -4.72 18.13
N PHE A 211 11.33 -4.88 17.77
CA PHE A 211 10.53 -3.85 17.11
C PHE A 211 9.86 -2.91 18.11
N ALA A 212 9.59 -3.35 19.34
CA ALA A 212 9.09 -2.50 20.42
C ALA A 212 10.00 -1.30 20.76
N LYS A 213 11.28 -1.35 20.36
CA LYS A 213 12.23 -0.25 20.50
C LYS A 213 12.06 0.85 19.44
N MET A 214 11.35 0.57 18.34
CA MET A 214 11.00 1.60 17.36
C MET A 214 10.07 2.61 18.01
N LYS A 215 10.29 3.90 17.74
CA LYS A 215 9.51 4.99 18.36
C LYS A 215 8.01 4.86 18.07
N GLU A 216 7.67 4.28 16.92
CA GLU A 216 6.31 4.04 16.45
C GLU A 216 5.55 3.02 17.31
N PHE A 217 6.27 2.12 17.99
CA PHE A 217 5.68 1.02 18.78
C PHE A 217 5.92 1.14 20.28
N ARG A 218 6.86 1.99 20.71
CA ARG A 218 7.32 2.07 22.10
C ARG A 218 6.21 2.35 23.11
N SER A 219 5.24 3.19 22.78
CA SER A 219 4.08 3.48 23.65
C SER A 219 3.02 2.39 23.55
N VAL A 220 2.66 2.01 22.33
CA VAL A 220 1.57 1.06 22.05
C VAL A 220 1.83 -0.31 22.68
N CYS A 221 3.05 -0.82 22.55
CA CYS A 221 3.41 -2.13 23.11
C CYS A 221 3.55 -2.14 24.63
N LYS A 222 3.85 -0.99 25.26
CA LYS A 222 3.86 -0.89 26.73
C LYS A 222 2.46 -0.98 27.31
N THR A 223 1.47 -0.39 26.63
CA THR A 223 0.07 -0.45 27.05
C THR A 223 -0.48 -1.87 26.90
N SER A 224 -0.22 -2.53 25.77
CA SER A 224 -0.63 -3.92 25.54
C SER A 224 -0.10 -4.89 26.62
N ASN A 225 1.18 -4.80 26.97
CA ASN A 225 1.78 -5.64 28.00
C ASN A 225 1.23 -5.39 29.42
N ARG A 226 0.65 -4.22 29.69
CA ARG A 226 -0.03 -3.94 30.98
C ARG A 226 -1.43 -4.56 31.04
N ILE A 227 -2.12 -4.64 29.90
CA ILE A 227 -3.47 -5.21 29.81
C ILE A 227 -3.42 -6.74 29.87
N ASN A 228 -2.42 -7.37 29.24
CA ASN A 228 -2.23 -8.83 29.23
C ASN A 228 -1.47 -9.37 30.45
N GLY A 229 -1.06 -8.50 31.38
CA GLY A 229 -0.37 -8.85 32.63
C GLY A 229 -1.24 -8.71 33.89
N LEU A 230 -2.54 -8.54 33.70
CA LEU A 230 -3.61 -8.66 34.68
C LEU A 230 -4.42 -9.93 34.35
#